data_AF-A0A512CIY5-F1
#
_entry.id   AF-A0A512CIY5-F1
#
_cell.length_a   1.000
_cell.length_b   1.000
_cell.length_c   1.000
_cell.angle_alpha   90.00
_cell.angle_beta   90.00
_cell.angle_gamma   90.00
#
_symmetry.space_group_name_H-M   'P 1'
#
loop_
_entity.id
_entity.type
_entity.pdbx_description
1 polymer ?
#
loop_
_entity_poly.entity_id
_entity_poly.type
_entity_poly.pdbx_seq_one_letter_code
_entity_poly.pdbx_strand_id
1 'polypeptide(L)'
;MSPIQIHSKTLAAFYDELKLIIDNLELSSRVRAIINETTRWETLQHEQRNSINEFLKIEAAPNRTVSNSLFMSSVSGFENFLRNLLSSVLREMESSNNIPEAIRNRNLQLSGVALSQLYSPPSHVKLDYQRITQKLGTCYSKEVKLNEEISFFIKSILELDNVLAFLKDCGIKIDWDDFSSSEDIKEFLGTTNPRETGKALKKQVKEYVESRNRIAHTGLNSSDLALNEVYGAINFFLFIAQFLTSQSETQLKSNGKT
;
A
#
# COMPACT_ATOMS: atom_id res chain seq x y z
N MET A 1 18.18 7.52 8.83
CA MET A 1 17.08 7.29 7.87
C MET A 1 15.79 7.43 8.65
N SER A 2 14.83 8.23 8.18
CA SER A 2 13.60 8.49 8.96
C SER A 2 12.71 7.22 9.02
N PRO A 3 11.83 7.08 10.03
CA PRO A 3 10.83 6.02 10.05
C PRO A 3 9.95 5.97 8.78
N ILE A 4 9.61 7.15 8.24
CA ILE A 4 8.82 7.30 7.02
C ILE A 4 9.54 6.67 5.80
N GLN A 5 10.85 6.91 5.65
CA GLN A 5 11.67 6.30 4.60
C GLN A 5 11.77 4.78 4.73
N ILE A 6 11.82 4.26 5.96
CA ILE A 6 11.85 2.81 6.21
C ILE A 6 10.60 2.16 5.61
N HIS A 7 9.41 2.72 5.88
CA HIS A 7 8.17 2.16 5.38
C HIS A 7 8.06 2.16 3.85
N SER A 8 8.51 3.23 3.19
CA SER A 8 8.56 3.28 1.71
C SER A 8 9.51 2.23 1.14
N LYS A 9 10.69 2.04 1.75
CA LYS A 9 11.65 1.01 1.33
C LYS A 9 11.13 -0.41 1.57
N THR A 10 10.45 -0.64 2.70
CA THR A 10 9.83 -1.94 2.99
C THR A 10 8.74 -2.26 1.96
N LEU A 11 7.90 -1.28 1.59
CA LEU A 11 6.92 -1.46 0.53
C LEU A 11 7.59 -1.78 -0.81
N ALA A 12 8.66 -1.05 -1.15
CA ALA A 12 9.41 -1.27 -2.38
C ALA A 12 9.99 -2.69 -2.45
N ALA A 13 10.66 -3.15 -1.40
CA ALA A 13 11.21 -4.51 -1.33
C ALA A 13 10.11 -5.57 -1.47
N PHE A 14 8.99 -5.41 -0.77
CA PHE A 14 7.83 -6.30 -0.90
C PHE A 14 7.29 -6.34 -2.34
N TYR A 15 7.23 -5.20 -3.01
CA TYR A 15 6.77 -5.12 -4.39
C TYR A 15 7.77 -5.66 -5.40
N ASP A 16 9.07 -5.55 -5.15
CA ASP A 16 10.10 -6.21 -5.95
C ASP A 16 9.94 -7.74 -5.85
N GLU A 17 9.64 -8.27 -4.67
CA GLU A 17 9.30 -9.70 -4.50
C GLU A 17 8.05 -10.10 -5.31
N LEU A 18 6.98 -9.29 -5.26
CA LEU A 18 5.78 -9.56 -6.06
C LEU A 18 6.05 -9.53 -7.57
N LYS A 19 6.87 -8.57 -8.04
CA LYS A 19 7.29 -8.49 -9.45
C LYS A 19 8.09 -9.71 -9.87
N LEU A 20 9.03 -10.16 -9.03
CA LEU A 20 9.79 -11.38 -9.27
C LEU A 20 8.89 -12.61 -9.40
N ILE A 21 7.83 -12.70 -8.61
CA ILE A 21 6.83 -13.77 -8.75
C ILE A 21 6.10 -13.67 -10.10
N ILE A 22 5.67 -12.47 -10.50
CA ILE A 22 5.03 -12.24 -11.81
C ILE A 22 5.97 -12.66 -12.95
N ASP A 23 7.21 -12.18 -12.93
CA ASP A 23 8.22 -12.47 -13.95
C ASP A 23 8.51 -13.97 -14.02
N ASN A 24 8.60 -14.65 -12.87
CA ASN A 24 8.82 -16.09 -12.81
C ASN A 24 7.65 -16.87 -13.44
N LEU A 25 6.40 -16.45 -13.21
CA LEU A 25 5.22 -17.08 -13.77
C LEU A 25 5.18 -16.92 -15.30
N GLU A 26 5.44 -15.70 -15.80
CA GLU A 26 5.47 -15.43 -17.24
C GLU A 26 6.60 -16.20 -17.94
N LEU A 27 7.81 -16.18 -17.37
CA LEU A 27 8.96 -16.90 -17.90
C LEU A 27 8.73 -18.42 -17.86
N SER A 28 8.20 -18.95 -16.78
CA SER A 28 7.90 -20.38 -16.65
C SER A 28 6.92 -20.85 -17.73
N SER A 29 5.89 -20.05 -18.04
CA SER A 29 4.96 -20.37 -19.11
C SER A 29 5.63 -20.40 -20.48
N ARG A 30 6.50 -19.43 -20.79
CA ARG A 30 7.24 -19.37 -22.06
C ARG A 30 8.23 -20.52 -22.19
N VAL A 31 8.96 -20.82 -21.12
CA VAL A 31 9.95 -21.91 -21.07
C VAL A 31 9.28 -23.26 -21.28
N ARG A 32 8.10 -23.52 -20.67
CA ARG A 32 7.34 -24.76 -20.89
C ARG A 32 6.98 -24.99 -22.36
N ALA A 33 6.53 -23.94 -23.04
CA ALA A 33 6.19 -24.01 -24.46
C ALA A 33 7.42 -24.41 -25.30
N ILE A 34 8.58 -23.81 -25.01
CA ILE A 34 9.82 -24.04 -25.77
C ILE A 34 10.44 -25.41 -25.47
N ILE A 35 10.46 -25.83 -24.20
CA ILE A 35 11.11 -27.08 -23.77
C ILE A 35 10.50 -28.28 -24.50
N ASN A 36 9.17 -28.33 -24.62
CA ASN A 36 8.52 -29.47 -25.24
C ASN A 36 8.92 -29.63 -26.72
N GLU A 37 9.11 -28.50 -27.42
CA GLU A 37 9.44 -28.47 -28.86
C GLU A 37 10.93 -28.65 -29.15
N THR A 38 11.81 -28.21 -28.26
CA THR A 38 13.27 -28.13 -28.52
C THR A 38 14.08 -29.24 -27.84
N THR A 39 13.48 -29.99 -26.92
CA THR A 39 14.19 -31.03 -26.18
C THR A 39 14.41 -32.28 -27.04
N ARG A 40 15.67 -32.71 -27.19
CA ARG A 40 16.04 -33.99 -27.80
C ARG A 40 15.84 -35.13 -26.80
N TRP A 41 14.58 -35.51 -26.61
CA TRP A 41 14.15 -36.47 -25.60
C TRP A 41 14.97 -37.77 -25.60
N GLU A 42 15.28 -38.29 -26.78
CA GLU A 42 16.05 -39.51 -27.02
C GLU A 42 17.46 -39.48 -26.41
N THR A 43 18.05 -38.30 -26.21
CA THR A 43 19.42 -38.13 -25.68
C THR A 43 19.49 -37.99 -24.17
N LEU A 44 18.36 -37.75 -23.50
CA LEU A 44 18.32 -37.51 -22.06
C LEU A 44 18.40 -38.81 -21.25
N GLN A 45 19.09 -38.74 -20.10
CA GLN A 45 19.08 -39.81 -19.10
C GLN A 45 17.71 -39.88 -18.39
N HIS A 46 17.43 -41.01 -17.72
CA HIS A 46 16.14 -41.26 -17.09
C HIS A 46 15.75 -40.18 -16.07
N GLU A 47 16.66 -39.79 -15.18
CA GLU A 47 16.41 -38.74 -14.18
C GLU A 47 16.09 -37.38 -14.82
N GLN A 48 16.84 -36.99 -15.87
CA GLN A 48 16.62 -35.73 -16.59
C GLN A 48 15.26 -35.70 -17.27
N ARG A 49 14.86 -36.82 -17.92
CA ARG A 49 13.53 -36.95 -18.51
C ARG A 49 12.43 -36.83 -17.46
N ASN A 50 12.63 -37.43 -16.28
CA ASN A 50 11.65 -37.37 -15.20
C ASN A 50 11.47 -35.95 -14.68
N SER A 51 12.56 -35.22 -14.39
CA SER A 51 12.48 -33.83 -13.91
C SER A 51 11.80 -32.89 -14.91
N ILE A 52 12.09 -33.03 -16.22
CA ILE A 52 11.43 -32.21 -17.25
C ILE A 52 9.95 -32.58 -17.35
N ASN A 53 9.62 -33.87 -17.33
CA ASN A 53 8.23 -34.32 -17.36
C ASN A 53 7.45 -33.84 -16.13
N GLU A 54 8.05 -33.85 -14.93
CA GLU A 54 7.45 -33.29 -13.73
C GLU A 54 7.17 -31.80 -13.90
N PHE A 55 8.16 -31.04 -14.36
CA PHE A 55 7.98 -29.61 -14.63
C PHE A 55 6.86 -29.33 -15.64
N LEU A 56 6.79 -30.08 -16.74
CA LEU A 56 5.72 -29.94 -17.75
C LEU A 56 4.34 -30.36 -17.22
N LYS A 57 4.29 -31.34 -16.32
CA LYS A 57 3.04 -31.87 -15.72
C LYS A 57 2.47 -31.01 -14.60
N ILE A 58 3.26 -30.13 -13.98
CA ILE A 58 2.74 -29.21 -12.96
C ILE A 58 1.64 -28.36 -13.60
N GLU A 59 0.39 -28.59 -13.21
CA GLU A 59 -0.72 -27.78 -13.67
C GLU A 59 -0.55 -26.36 -13.13
N ALA A 60 -0.53 -25.36 -14.02
CA ALA A 60 -0.45 -23.98 -13.59
C ALA A 60 -1.73 -23.65 -12.82
N ALA A 61 -1.61 -23.01 -11.65
CA ALA A 61 -2.77 -22.44 -10.99
C ALA A 61 -3.49 -21.49 -11.97
N PRO A 62 -4.83 -21.41 -11.95
CA PRO A 62 -5.55 -20.57 -12.89
C PRO A 62 -5.01 -19.13 -12.84
N ASN A 63 -4.62 -18.57 -13.99
CA ASN A 63 -3.99 -17.24 -14.08
C ASN A 63 -4.78 -16.16 -13.33
N ARG A 64 -6.10 -16.28 -13.34
CA ARG A 64 -7.03 -15.40 -12.62
C ARG A 64 -6.85 -15.47 -11.10
N THR A 65 -6.79 -16.68 -10.55
CA THR A 65 -6.58 -16.91 -9.11
C THR A 65 -5.26 -16.30 -8.66
N VAL A 66 -4.21 -16.51 -9.46
CA VAL A 66 -2.88 -15.98 -9.16
C VAL A 66 -2.86 -14.45 -9.23
N SER A 67 -3.38 -13.88 -10.33
CA SER A 67 -3.42 -12.42 -10.53
C SER A 67 -4.23 -11.72 -9.45
N ASN A 68 -5.41 -12.25 -9.10
CA ASN A 68 -6.24 -11.70 -8.04
C ASN A 68 -5.56 -11.80 -6.67
N SER A 69 -4.85 -12.89 -6.39
CA SER A 69 -4.10 -13.05 -5.13
C SER A 69 -2.96 -12.02 -5.04
N LEU A 70 -2.16 -11.89 -6.12
CA LEU A 70 -1.06 -10.93 -6.18
C LEU A 70 -1.54 -9.49 -6.10
N PHE A 71 -2.67 -9.16 -6.73
CA PHE A 71 -3.30 -7.85 -6.61
C PHE A 71 -3.80 -7.57 -5.19
N MET A 72 -4.46 -8.52 -4.54
CA MET A 72 -4.89 -8.37 -3.15
C MET A 72 -3.69 -8.18 -2.21
N SER A 73 -2.60 -8.93 -2.43
CA SER A 73 -1.34 -8.75 -1.72
C SER A 73 -0.74 -7.37 -1.96
N SER A 74 -0.74 -6.88 -3.20
CA SER A 74 -0.19 -5.56 -3.52
C SER A 74 -0.97 -4.43 -2.84
N VAL A 75 -2.30 -4.49 -2.88
CA VAL A 75 -3.18 -3.53 -2.21
C VAL A 75 -3.03 -3.60 -0.69
N SER A 76 -2.92 -4.79 -0.10
CA SER A 76 -2.69 -4.96 1.33
C SER A 76 -1.34 -4.37 1.76
N GLY A 77 -0.29 -4.54 0.94
CA GLY A 77 1.01 -3.91 1.18
C GLY A 77 0.90 -2.38 1.19
N PHE A 78 0.18 -1.81 0.21
CA PHE A 78 -0.05 -0.37 0.13
C PHE A 78 -0.86 0.16 1.33
N GLU A 79 -1.93 -0.54 1.71
CA GLU A 79 -2.75 -0.20 2.86
C GLU A 79 -1.92 -0.15 4.15
N ASN A 80 -1.07 -1.15 4.36
CA ASN A 80 -0.15 -1.18 5.50
C ASN A 80 0.87 -0.04 5.45
N PHE A 81 1.41 0.28 4.27
CA PHE A 81 2.28 1.45 4.09
C PHE A 81 1.58 2.75 4.50
N LEU A 82 0.35 3.00 4.05
CA LEU A 82 -0.39 4.23 4.39
C LEU A 82 -0.60 4.36 5.89
N ARG A 83 -0.99 3.27 6.57
CA ARG A 83 -1.18 3.29 8.04
C ARG A 83 0.12 3.55 8.79
N ASN A 84 1.23 2.95 8.34
CA ASN A 84 2.54 3.13 8.94
C ASN A 84 3.12 4.53 8.67
N LEU A 85 2.87 5.10 7.49
CA LEU A 85 3.19 6.49 7.16
C LEU A 85 2.52 7.43 8.16
N LEU A 86 1.20 7.33 8.31
CA LEU A 86 0.44 8.18 9.23
C LEU A 86 0.88 7.99 10.69
N SER A 87 1.13 6.75 11.11
CA SER A 87 1.67 6.46 12.45
C SER A 87 3.03 7.11 12.68
N SER A 88 3.90 7.10 11.69
CA SER A 88 5.22 7.75 11.76
C SER A 88 5.11 9.26 11.82
N VAL A 89 4.21 9.86 11.02
CA VAL A 89 3.91 11.30 11.09
C VAL A 89 3.46 11.69 12.50
N LEU A 90 2.56 10.92 13.13
CA LEU A 90 2.12 11.19 14.50
C LEU A 90 3.27 11.13 15.51
N ARG A 91 4.17 10.16 15.39
CA ARG A 91 5.34 10.02 16.27
C ARG A 91 6.33 11.18 16.13
N GLU A 92 6.58 11.62 14.90
CA GLU A 92 7.44 12.78 14.63
C GLU A 92 6.83 14.07 15.20
N MET A 93 5.51 14.27 15.01
CA MET A 93 4.81 15.42 15.60
C MET A 93 4.85 15.40 17.13
N GLU A 94 4.60 14.25 17.75
CA GLU A 94 4.71 14.09 19.21
C GLU A 94 6.12 14.48 19.70
N SER A 95 7.15 14.06 18.97
CA SER A 95 8.55 14.34 19.32
C SER A 95 8.90 15.83 19.18
N SER A 96 8.28 16.54 18.23
CA SER A 96 8.46 17.98 18.05
C SER A 96 7.68 18.85 19.05
N ASN A 97 6.76 18.27 19.81
CA ASN A 97 5.78 18.94 20.67
C ASN A 97 4.94 20.04 19.98
N ASN A 98 4.93 20.06 18.64
CA ASN A 98 4.16 20.98 17.81
C ASN A 98 2.95 20.24 17.24
N ILE A 99 1.87 20.16 18.04
CA ILE A 99 0.69 19.35 17.73
C ILE A 99 -0.50 20.28 17.46
N PRO A 100 -0.94 20.40 16.18
CA PRO A 100 -2.12 21.17 15.80
C PRO A 100 -3.38 20.77 16.56
N GLU A 101 -4.29 21.71 16.80
CA GLU A 101 -5.56 21.43 17.47
C GLU A 101 -6.41 20.41 16.69
N ALA A 102 -6.39 20.49 15.35
CA ALA A 102 -7.08 19.55 14.48
C ALA A 102 -6.69 18.09 14.77
N ILE A 103 -5.38 17.80 14.88
CA ILE A 103 -4.93 16.45 15.19
C ILE A 103 -5.20 16.06 16.64
N ARG A 104 -5.20 17.00 17.61
CA ARG A 104 -5.63 16.69 18.99
C ARG A 104 -7.08 16.20 19.02
N ASN A 105 -7.97 16.92 18.35
CA ASN A 105 -9.39 16.55 18.25
C ASN A 105 -9.58 15.21 17.53
N ARG A 106 -8.81 14.98 16.45
CA ARG A 106 -8.81 13.71 15.73
C ARG A 106 -8.29 12.55 16.59
N ASN A 107 -7.22 12.77 17.35
CA ASN A 107 -6.67 11.82 18.31
C ASN A 107 -7.69 11.45 19.38
N LEU A 108 -8.39 12.44 19.96
CA LEU A 108 -9.47 12.21 20.91
C LEU A 108 -10.58 11.35 20.30
N GLN A 109 -11.09 11.74 19.14
CA GLN A 109 -12.20 11.07 18.46
C GLN A 109 -11.86 9.61 18.13
N LEU A 110 -10.75 9.38 17.43
CA LEU A 110 -10.37 8.04 16.97
C LEU A 110 -9.88 7.14 18.10
N SER A 111 -9.28 7.70 19.16
CA SER A 111 -9.02 6.94 20.39
C SER A 111 -10.31 6.49 21.06
N GLY A 112 -11.35 7.34 21.06
CA GLY A 112 -12.69 6.93 21.52
C GLY A 112 -13.27 5.78 20.70
N VAL A 113 -13.10 5.81 19.38
CA VAL A 113 -13.48 4.69 18.49
C VAL A 113 -12.69 3.42 18.86
N ALA A 114 -11.37 3.52 19.07
CA ALA A 114 -10.56 2.39 19.48
C ALA A 114 -11.04 1.78 20.81
N LEU A 115 -11.28 2.61 21.82
CA LEU A 115 -11.76 2.18 23.14
C LEU A 115 -13.16 1.56 23.08
N SER A 116 -14.03 2.01 22.15
CA SER A 116 -15.36 1.42 21.95
C SER A 116 -15.31 -0.06 21.51
N GLN A 117 -14.16 -0.52 21.01
CA GLN A 117 -13.96 -1.89 20.55
C GLN A 117 -13.34 -2.81 21.61
N LEU A 118 -13.17 -2.35 22.86
CA LEU A 118 -12.58 -3.13 23.95
C LEU A 118 -13.17 -4.55 24.08
N TYR A 119 -14.49 -4.67 23.96
CA TYR A 119 -15.23 -5.93 24.11
C TYR A 119 -15.42 -6.69 22.78
N SER A 120 -15.04 -6.08 21.65
CA SER A 120 -15.09 -6.69 20.32
C SER A 120 -13.90 -6.22 19.48
N PRO A 121 -12.66 -6.60 19.87
CA PRO A 121 -11.46 -6.15 19.19
C PRO A 121 -11.42 -6.66 17.74
N PRO A 122 -10.95 -5.86 16.77
CA PRO A 122 -10.70 -6.34 15.43
C PRO A 122 -9.63 -7.43 15.45
N SER A 123 -9.88 -8.54 14.75
CA SER A 123 -8.93 -9.67 14.67
C SER A 123 -7.58 -9.32 14.04
N HIS A 124 -7.53 -8.22 13.27
CA HIS A 124 -6.37 -7.79 12.51
C HIS A 124 -5.57 -6.67 13.20
N VAL A 125 -5.98 -6.20 14.38
CA VAL A 125 -5.27 -5.14 15.13
C VAL A 125 -5.17 -5.50 16.60
N LYS A 126 -3.94 -5.48 17.13
CA LYS A 126 -3.71 -5.60 18.57
C LYS A 126 -3.69 -4.21 19.20
N LEU A 127 -4.66 -3.92 20.06
CA LEU A 127 -4.80 -2.63 20.74
C LEU A 127 -4.34 -2.76 22.20
N ASP A 128 -3.49 -1.83 22.63
CA ASP A 128 -3.18 -1.63 24.04
C ASP A 128 -4.10 -0.56 24.61
N TYR A 129 -5.26 -0.98 25.12
CA TYR A 129 -6.28 -0.08 25.64
C TYR A 129 -5.81 0.74 26.85
N GLN A 130 -4.90 0.18 27.66
CA GLN A 130 -4.34 0.88 28.80
C GLN A 130 -3.46 2.05 28.32
N ARG A 131 -2.56 1.79 27.36
CA ARG A 131 -1.73 2.83 26.75
C ARG A 131 -2.57 3.89 26.04
N ILE A 132 -3.62 3.47 25.32
CA ILE A 132 -4.54 4.39 24.64
C ILE A 132 -5.17 5.36 25.63
N THR A 133 -5.69 4.84 26.75
CA THR A 133 -6.34 5.64 27.80
C THR A 133 -5.35 6.59 28.48
N GLN A 134 -4.13 6.13 28.77
CA GLN A 134 -3.07 6.97 29.37
C GLN A 134 -2.72 8.16 28.47
N LYS A 135 -2.47 7.91 27.17
CA LYS A 135 -2.15 8.98 26.22
C LYS A 135 -3.34 9.92 26.01
N LEU A 136 -4.58 9.40 26.00
CA LEU A 136 -5.78 10.22 25.87
C LEU A 136 -5.90 11.28 26.98
N GLY A 137 -5.50 10.93 28.21
CA GLY A 137 -5.45 11.86 29.35
C GLY A 137 -4.52 13.06 29.15
N THR A 138 -3.60 13.00 28.19
CA THR A 138 -2.67 14.08 27.86
C THR A 138 -3.15 14.98 26.73
N CYS A 139 -4.30 14.70 26.10
CA CYS A 139 -4.74 15.38 24.87
C CYS A 139 -4.90 16.91 25.00
N TYR A 140 -5.18 17.39 26.21
CA TYR A 140 -5.29 18.82 26.55
C TYR A 140 -4.22 19.29 27.55
N SER A 141 -3.17 18.51 27.75
CA SER A 141 -2.02 18.92 28.56
C SER A 141 -1.04 19.78 27.74
N LYS A 142 0.00 20.30 28.41
CA LYS A 142 1.14 20.96 27.74
C LYS A 142 2.04 19.97 26.98
N GLU A 143 2.06 18.70 27.40
CA GLU A 143 2.86 17.63 26.83
C GLU A 143 1.91 16.57 26.26
N VAL A 144 1.43 16.80 25.04
CA VAL A 144 0.45 15.92 24.41
C VAL A 144 1.13 14.67 23.87
N LYS A 145 0.55 13.50 24.19
CA LYS A 145 0.90 12.20 23.63
C LYS A 145 -0.17 11.74 22.66
N LEU A 146 0.25 11.34 21.46
CA LEU A 146 -0.64 10.90 20.39
C LEU A 146 -0.70 9.38 20.36
N ASN A 147 -1.89 8.82 20.18
CA ASN A 147 -2.09 7.40 19.93
C ASN A 147 -1.79 7.13 18.46
N GLU A 148 -0.67 6.49 18.14
CA GLU A 148 -0.34 6.14 16.76
C GLU A 148 -1.36 5.15 16.16
N GLU A 149 -2.01 4.37 17.01
CA GLU A 149 -3.01 3.37 16.67
C GLU A 149 -4.26 3.98 16.04
N ILE A 150 -4.48 5.29 16.16
CA ILE A 150 -5.61 5.97 15.51
C ILE A 150 -5.58 5.86 13.98
N SER A 151 -4.39 5.66 13.40
CA SER A 151 -4.23 5.45 11.96
C SER A 151 -4.96 4.20 11.45
N PHE A 152 -5.19 3.19 12.31
CA PHE A 152 -5.96 2.00 11.97
C PHE A 152 -7.47 2.30 11.81
N PHE A 153 -7.96 3.36 12.45
CA PHE A 153 -9.38 3.72 12.49
C PHE A 153 -9.81 4.71 11.41
N ILE A 154 -8.88 5.11 10.53
CA ILE A 154 -9.22 5.89 9.35
C ILE A 154 -9.99 4.97 8.39
N LYS A 155 -11.26 5.30 8.19
CA LYS A 155 -12.14 4.59 7.27
C LYS A 155 -11.64 4.75 5.83
N SER A 156 -11.79 3.69 5.04
CA SER A 156 -11.44 3.67 3.62
C SER A 156 -10.06 4.29 3.35
N ILE A 157 -9.01 3.81 4.02
CA ILE A 157 -7.65 4.36 3.91
C ILE A 157 -7.10 4.35 2.47
N LEU A 158 -7.60 3.46 1.61
CA LEU A 158 -7.24 3.40 0.19
C LEU A 158 -7.88 4.52 -0.65
N GLU A 159 -8.93 5.17 -0.14
CA GLU A 159 -9.41 6.44 -0.68
C GLU A 159 -8.47 7.54 -0.22
N LEU A 160 -7.53 7.94 -1.09
CA LEU A 160 -6.44 8.84 -0.72
C LEU A 160 -6.90 10.19 -0.17
N ASP A 161 -8.10 10.67 -0.53
CA ASP A 161 -8.67 11.89 0.07
C ASP A 161 -8.73 11.80 1.61
N ASN A 162 -9.01 10.62 2.17
CA ASN A 162 -9.02 10.41 3.63
C ASN A 162 -7.60 10.50 4.23
N VAL A 163 -6.59 10.04 3.50
CA VAL A 163 -5.18 10.14 3.90
C VAL A 163 -4.71 11.58 3.82
N LEU A 164 -4.99 12.28 2.72
CA LEU A 164 -4.63 13.68 2.52
C LEU A 164 -5.31 14.60 3.53
N ALA A 165 -6.59 14.35 3.85
CA ALA A 165 -7.29 15.07 4.91
C ALA A 165 -6.63 14.87 6.28
N PHE A 166 -6.23 13.64 6.61
CA PHE A 166 -5.53 13.37 7.86
C PHE A 166 -4.15 14.04 7.91
N LEU A 167 -3.38 13.99 6.83
CA LEU A 167 -2.09 14.70 6.74
C LEU A 167 -2.27 16.21 6.88
N LYS A 168 -3.35 16.77 6.32
CA LYS A 168 -3.70 18.18 6.48
C LYS A 168 -3.99 18.54 7.95
N ASP A 169 -4.66 17.66 8.70
CA ASP A 169 -4.86 17.85 10.15
C ASP A 169 -3.53 17.82 10.92
N CYS A 170 -2.52 17.11 10.41
CA CYS A 170 -1.13 17.13 10.88
C CYS A 170 -0.33 18.37 10.41
N GLY A 171 -0.94 19.30 9.68
CA GLY A 171 -0.25 20.47 9.12
C GLY A 171 0.59 20.18 7.87
N ILE A 172 0.46 18.99 7.28
CA ILE A 172 1.11 18.59 6.02
C ILE A 172 0.11 18.82 4.88
N LYS A 173 0.39 19.77 4.00
CA LYS A 173 -0.48 20.14 2.88
C LYS A 173 -0.01 19.43 1.63
N ILE A 174 -0.74 18.40 1.24
CA ILE A 174 -0.56 17.70 -0.03
C ILE A 174 -1.93 17.69 -0.72
N ASP A 175 -1.97 18.14 -1.97
CA ASP A 175 -3.15 18.10 -2.79
C ASP A 175 -2.92 17.30 -4.08
N TRP A 176 -4.00 17.10 -4.84
CA TRP A 176 -3.96 16.38 -6.10
C TRP A 176 -3.20 17.11 -7.19
N ASP A 177 -3.09 18.44 -7.09
CA ASP A 177 -2.35 19.23 -8.06
C ASP A 177 -0.85 18.97 -7.90
N ASP A 178 -0.38 18.78 -6.66
CA ASP A 178 1.00 18.36 -6.39
C ASP A 178 1.32 17.02 -7.07
N PHE A 179 0.47 16.00 -6.95
CA PHE A 179 0.65 14.73 -7.66
C PHE A 179 0.63 14.90 -9.17
N SER A 180 -0.29 15.73 -9.67
CA SER A 180 -0.47 15.92 -11.12
C SER A 180 0.69 16.64 -11.80
N SER A 181 1.52 17.32 -11.02
CA SER A 181 2.73 17.99 -11.49
C SER A 181 3.90 17.02 -11.70
N SER A 182 3.85 15.83 -11.10
CA SER A 182 4.91 14.80 -11.19
C SER A 182 5.02 14.24 -12.60
N GLU A 183 6.23 14.29 -13.16
CA GLU A 183 6.49 13.77 -14.51
C GLU A 183 6.38 12.25 -14.57
N ASP A 184 6.85 11.54 -13.54
CA ASP A 184 6.74 10.08 -13.45
C ASP A 184 5.27 9.61 -13.50
N ILE A 185 4.37 10.34 -12.83
CA ILE A 185 2.93 10.04 -12.83
C ILE A 185 2.30 10.37 -14.19
N LYS A 186 2.73 11.47 -14.83
CA LYS A 186 2.27 11.83 -16.18
C LYS A 186 2.64 10.77 -17.20
N GLU A 187 3.90 10.33 -17.18
CA GLU A 187 4.42 9.29 -18.05
C GLU A 187 3.66 7.98 -17.84
N PHE A 188 3.51 7.54 -16.58
CA PHE A 188 2.78 6.32 -16.25
C PHE A 188 1.32 6.34 -16.73
N LEU A 189 0.62 7.47 -16.54
CA LEU A 189 -0.78 7.63 -16.95
C LEU A 189 -0.95 8.01 -18.44
N GLY A 190 0.14 8.23 -19.17
CA GLY A 190 0.09 8.67 -20.58
C GLY A 190 -0.58 10.03 -20.78
N THR A 191 -0.47 10.93 -19.79
CA THR A 191 -1.11 12.27 -19.81
C THR A 191 -0.06 13.37 -19.98
N THR A 192 -0.44 14.50 -20.57
CA THR A 192 0.51 15.60 -20.85
C THR A 192 0.29 16.85 -19.98
N ASN A 193 -0.94 17.09 -19.51
CA ASN A 193 -1.26 18.25 -18.68
C ASN A 193 -1.74 17.86 -17.27
N PRO A 194 -1.41 18.66 -16.23
CA PRO A 194 -1.73 18.34 -14.84
C PRO A 194 -3.22 18.09 -14.58
N ARG A 195 -4.12 18.82 -15.24
CA ARG A 195 -5.56 18.65 -15.00
C ARG A 195 -6.07 17.28 -15.46
N GLU A 196 -5.58 16.79 -16.60
CA GLU A 196 -5.88 15.44 -17.08
C GLU A 196 -5.23 14.39 -16.19
N THR A 197 -3.96 14.59 -15.80
CA THR A 197 -3.24 13.70 -14.88
C THR A 197 -4.00 13.54 -13.57
N GLY A 198 -4.45 14.63 -12.95
CA GLY A 198 -5.20 14.58 -11.69
C GLY A 198 -6.53 13.83 -11.82
N LYS A 199 -7.24 13.99 -12.96
CA LYS A 199 -8.47 13.21 -13.22
C LYS A 199 -8.18 11.73 -13.43
N ALA A 200 -7.16 11.40 -14.23
CA ALA A 200 -6.75 10.03 -14.51
C ALA A 200 -6.28 9.32 -13.24
N LEU A 201 -5.48 10.00 -12.42
CA LEU A 201 -4.98 9.50 -11.14
C LEU A 201 -6.13 9.15 -10.18
N LYS A 202 -7.09 10.08 -9.99
CA LYS A 202 -8.28 9.83 -9.16
C LYS A 202 -9.11 8.67 -9.66
N LYS A 203 -9.30 8.59 -10.98
CA LYS A 203 -10.01 7.49 -11.62
C LYS A 203 -9.31 6.16 -11.36
N GLN A 204 -7.99 6.10 -11.53
CA GLN A 204 -7.19 4.89 -11.34
C GLN A 204 -7.23 4.39 -9.89
N VAL A 205 -7.11 5.29 -8.90
CA VAL A 205 -7.27 4.94 -7.47
C VAL A 205 -8.64 4.30 -7.23
N LYS A 206 -9.70 4.93 -7.74
CA LYS A 206 -11.07 4.44 -7.60
C LYS A 206 -11.26 3.07 -8.22
N GLU A 207 -10.74 2.85 -9.43
CA GLU A 207 -10.82 1.57 -10.13
C GLU A 207 -10.10 0.45 -9.37
N TYR A 208 -8.95 0.71 -8.76
CA TYR A 208 -8.27 -0.29 -7.94
C TYR A 208 -9.01 -0.60 -6.64
N VAL A 209 -9.62 0.40 -5.99
CA VAL A 209 -10.47 0.18 -4.81
C VAL A 209 -11.70 -0.66 -5.18
N GLU A 210 -12.36 -0.35 -6.29
CA GLU A 210 -13.50 -1.12 -6.79
C GLU A 210 -13.10 -2.55 -7.15
N SER A 211 -11.94 -2.75 -7.79
CA SER A 211 -11.40 -4.07 -8.12
C SER A 211 -11.11 -4.89 -6.87
N ARG A 212 -10.48 -4.27 -5.86
CA ARG A 212 -10.20 -4.91 -4.56
C ARG A 212 -11.49 -5.33 -3.86
N ASN A 213 -12.49 -4.46 -3.83
CA ASN A 213 -13.78 -4.77 -3.22
C ASN A 213 -14.50 -5.89 -3.97
N ARG A 214 -14.46 -5.88 -5.31
CA ARG A 214 -15.02 -6.96 -6.12
C ARG A 214 -14.37 -8.30 -5.75
N ILE A 215 -13.04 -8.40 -5.79
CA ILE A 215 -12.31 -9.63 -5.44
C ILE A 215 -12.66 -10.10 -4.02
N ALA A 216 -12.66 -9.19 -3.05
CA ALA A 216 -12.99 -9.52 -1.67
C ALA A 216 -14.41 -10.08 -1.49
N HIS A 217 -15.40 -9.55 -2.22
CA HIS A 217 -16.80 -9.96 -2.09
C HIS A 217 -17.20 -11.18 -2.92
N THR A 218 -16.56 -11.37 -4.08
CA THR A 218 -16.98 -12.39 -5.06
C THR A 218 -15.93 -13.49 -5.24
N GLY A 219 -14.84 -13.45 -4.46
CA GLY A 219 -13.78 -14.45 -4.43
C GLY A 219 -12.83 -14.35 -5.63
N LEU A 220 -11.99 -15.37 -5.81
CA LEU A 220 -10.94 -15.40 -6.82
C LEU A 220 -11.47 -15.52 -8.27
N ASN A 221 -12.78 -15.69 -8.46
CA ASN A 221 -13.43 -15.98 -9.74
C ASN A 221 -14.12 -14.76 -10.39
N SER A 222 -13.90 -13.54 -9.92
CA SER A 222 -14.82 -12.42 -10.23
C SER A 222 -14.23 -11.16 -10.88
N SER A 223 -12.91 -11.01 -10.90
CA SER A 223 -12.22 -9.97 -11.67
C SER A 223 -11.26 -10.59 -12.68
N ASP A 224 -11.22 -10.00 -13.86
CA ASP A 224 -10.35 -10.42 -14.98
C ASP A 224 -9.04 -9.62 -14.97
N LEU A 225 -8.42 -9.41 -13.79
CA LEU A 225 -7.12 -8.77 -13.75
C LEU A 225 -6.07 -9.72 -14.34
N ALA A 226 -5.40 -9.27 -15.39
CA ALA A 226 -4.24 -9.94 -15.96
C ALA A 226 -2.95 -9.56 -15.19
N LEU A 227 -1.91 -10.40 -15.29
CA LEU A 227 -0.64 -10.19 -14.57
C LEU A 227 0.01 -8.82 -14.87
N ASN A 228 -0.07 -8.36 -16.12
CA ASN A 228 0.42 -7.04 -16.52
C ASN A 228 -0.35 -5.89 -15.85
N GLU A 229 -1.64 -6.05 -15.58
CA GLU A 229 -2.44 -5.06 -14.85
C GLU A 229 -2.07 -5.04 -13.37
N VAL A 230 -1.74 -6.20 -12.78
CA VAL A 230 -1.17 -6.28 -11.42
C VAL A 230 0.17 -5.58 -11.35
N TYR A 231 1.03 -5.79 -12.35
CA TYR A 231 2.31 -5.09 -12.46
C TYR A 231 2.13 -3.57 -12.54
N GLY A 232 1.16 -3.11 -13.34
CA GLY A 232 0.75 -1.71 -13.41
C GLY A 232 0.30 -1.16 -12.06
N ALA A 233 -0.54 -1.90 -11.32
CA ALA A 233 -1.00 -1.51 -9.99
C ALA A 233 0.16 -1.39 -8.98
N ILE A 234 1.12 -2.31 -9.02
CA ILE A 234 2.32 -2.25 -8.17
C ILE A 234 3.10 -0.96 -8.43
N ASN A 235 3.38 -0.65 -9.70
CA ASN A 235 4.09 0.59 -10.06
C ASN A 235 3.32 1.83 -9.62
N PHE A 236 2.01 1.84 -9.83
CA PHE A 236 1.13 2.92 -9.41
C PHE A 236 1.21 3.20 -7.90
N PHE A 237 1.10 2.14 -7.08
CA PHE A 237 1.21 2.27 -5.63
C PHE A 237 2.60 2.72 -5.17
N LEU A 238 3.67 2.30 -5.88
CA LEU A 238 5.03 2.78 -5.61
C LEU A 238 5.16 4.29 -5.82
N PHE A 239 4.68 4.80 -6.96
CA PHE A 239 4.76 6.23 -7.26
C PHE A 239 4.08 7.05 -6.16
N ILE A 240 2.87 6.65 -5.77
CA ILE A 240 2.12 7.33 -4.71
C ILE A 240 2.85 7.23 -3.37
N ALA A 241 3.38 6.07 -3.02
CA ALA A 241 4.11 5.87 -1.77
C ALA A 241 5.38 6.72 -1.69
N GLN A 242 6.17 6.76 -2.77
CA GLN A 242 7.39 7.56 -2.86
C GLN A 242 7.07 9.06 -2.77
N PHE A 243 6.03 9.50 -3.49
CA PHE A 243 5.59 10.88 -3.46
C PHE A 243 5.14 11.32 -2.06
N LEU A 244 4.25 10.55 -1.42
CA LEU A 244 3.76 10.84 -0.07
C LEU A 244 4.90 10.87 0.95
N THR A 245 5.86 9.96 0.83
CA THR A 245 7.07 9.91 1.66
C THR A 245 7.88 11.20 1.51
N SER A 246 8.20 11.58 0.28
CA SER A 246 9.02 12.77 -0.01
C SER A 246 8.37 14.07 0.50
N GLN A 247 7.06 14.23 0.24
CA GLN A 247 6.33 15.42 0.66
C GLN A 247 6.20 15.51 2.19
N SER A 248 5.86 14.40 2.84
CA SER A 248 5.72 14.36 4.30
C SER A 248 7.05 14.68 4.99
N GLU A 249 8.17 14.14 4.51
CA GLU A 249 9.49 14.44 5.07
C GLU A 249 9.89 15.90 4.90
N THR A 250 9.67 16.46 3.71
CA THR A 250 10.02 17.84 3.41
C THR A 250 9.29 18.80 4.34
N GLN A 251 7.99 18.57 4.52
CA GLN A 251 7.14 19.44 5.34
C GLN A 251 7.35 19.23 6.86
N LEU A 252 7.61 18.00 7.31
CA LEU A 252 7.96 17.76 8.72
C LEU A 252 9.29 18.43 9.09
N LYS A 253 10.30 18.38 8.20
CA LYS A 253 11.58 19.05 8.41
C LYS A 253 11.47 20.57 8.40
N SER A 254 10.58 21.15 7.59
CA SER A 254 10.34 22.60 7.62
C SER A 254 9.61 23.03 8.89
N ASN A 255 8.64 22.23 9.36
CA ASN A 255 7.84 22.54 10.54
C ASN A 255 8.60 22.36 11.86
N GLY A 256 9.66 21.56 11.88
CA GLY A 256 10.55 21.39 13.05
C GLY A 256 11.71 22.39 13.14
N LYS A 257 11.86 23.31 12.17
CA LYS A 257 12.91 24.35 12.15
C LYS A 257 12.45 25.73 12.62
N THR A 258 11.20 25.84 13.08
CA THR A 258 10.60 27.00 13.74
C THR A 258 10.44 26.74 15.21
#